data_AF-A0A9P9EN12-F1
#
_entry.id   AF-A0A9P9EN12-F1
#
_cell.length_a   1.000
_cell.length_b   1.000
_cell.length_c   1.000
_cell.angle_alpha   90.00
_cell.angle_beta   90.00
_cell.angle_gamma   90.00
#
_symmetry.space_group_name_H-M   'P 1'
#
loop_
_entity.id
_entity.type
_entity.pdbx_description
1 polymer ?
#
loop_
_entity_poly.entity_id
_entity_poly.type
_entity_poly.pdbx_seq_one_letter_code
_entity_poly.pdbx_strand_id
1 'polypeptide(L)'
;MNLPRCAKSGPFVQKPDGVICCVFCGQLDPSPDHTSTHNYSACQARPAEERIFRRKDHLRQHLRIVHNKCLFNENMAAWFSALDMVNSRCGFCNILMTTWTERQRHLANHFKQGAGMKEWKGGRGFDAHIDDLVENDMPAFMIGEQHDTMEPFSASQASHVTGPTDLDVSHLTSELSLLEQNTLESGAPSPVTQASAHSYRQVESLLLAYVSEELSHGRVPTDNHLRTKTSEIMYGPGNAWDQTWADNLQWLGLFKKKAGLIELPHGSGRNAFIGTDSGLDNPQGDGSALSKQDKT
;
A
#
# COMPACT_ATOMS: atom_id res chain seq x y z
N MET A 1 -12.56 -12.30 8.33
CA MET A 1 -12.69 -10.86 8.03
C MET A 1 -14.15 -10.42 8.17
N ASN A 2 -14.43 -9.35 8.91
CA ASN A 2 -15.77 -8.77 9.02
C ASN A 2 -15.91 -7.60 8.03
N LEU A 3 -15.98 -7.90 6.74
CA LEU A 3 -16.21 -6.88 5.73
C LEU A 3 -17.67 -6.39 5.75
N PRO A 4 -17.92 -5.11 5.45
CA PRO A 4 -19.26 -4.57 5.28
C PRO A 4 -20.09 -5.41 4.31
N ARG A 5 -21.24 -5.88 4.78
CA ARG A 5 -22.16 -6.69 3.99
C ARG A 5 -23.55 -6.07 4.00
N CYS A 6 -24.13 -5.88 2.82
CA CYS A 6 -25.52 -5.44 2.72
C CYS A 6 -26.46 -6.45 3.37
N ALA A 7 -27.33 -5.98 4.26
CA ALA A 7 -28.29 -6.80 5.01
C ALA A 7 -27.65 -8.01 5.71
N LYS A 8 -26.49 -7.80 6.37
CA LYS A 8 -25.74 -8.86 7.09
C LYS A 8 -26.62 -9.71 8.00
N SER A 9 -27.58 -9.09 8.68
CA SER A 9 -28.50 -9.73 9.63
C SER A 9 -29.94 -9.85 9.10
N GLY A 10 -30.15 -9.65 7.79
CA GLY A 10 -31.47 -9.59 7.17
C GLY A 10 -32.00 -8.16 6.96
N PRO A 11 -33.23 -8.02 6.43
CA PRO A 11 -33.86 -6.73 6.11
C PRO A 11 -34.57 -6.07 7.29
N PHE A 12 -34.56 -6.72 8.46
CA PHE A 12 -35.17 -6.22 9.69
C PHE A 12 -34.19 -6.28 10.86
N VAL A 13 -34.31 -5.36 11.80
CA VAL A 13 -33.58 -5.36 13.06
C VAL A 13 -34.57 -5.17 14.21
N GLN A 14 -34.34 -5.86 15.33
CA GLN A 14 -35.12 -5.70 16.54
C GLN A 14 -34.42 -4.68 17.45
N LYS A 15 -35.15 -3.64 17.85
CA LYS A 15 -34.67 -2.61 18.78
C LYS A 15 -34.78 -3.10 20.23
N PRO A 16 -34.09 -2.45 21.21
CA PRO A 16 -34.11 -2.85 22.62
C PRO A 16 -35.49 -2.81 23.28
N ASP A 17 -36.39 -1.98 22.75
CA ASP A 17 -37.81 -1.87 23.13
C ASP A 17 -38.67 -3.03 22.59
N GLY A 18 -38.08 -3.94 21.82
CA GLY A 18 -38.74 -5.10 21.22
C GLY A 18 -39.35 -4.83 19.86
N VAL A 19 -39.37 -3.57 19.39
CA VAL A 19 -39.99 -3.17 18.11
C VAL A 19 -39.12 -3.60 16.94
N ILE A 20 -39.75 -4.17 15.91
CA ILE A 20 -39.07 -4.55 14.67
C ILE A 20 -39.05 -3.35 13.74
N CYS A 21 -37.91 -3.04 13.13
CA CYS A 21 -37.84 -2.01 12.10
C CYS A 21 -37.08 -2.45 10.85
N CYS A 22 -37.42 -1.84 9.73
CA CYS A 22 -36.73 -2.02 8.46
C CYS A 22 -35.32 -1.41 8.54
N VAL A 23 -34.28 -2.18 8.18
CA VAL A 23 -32.89 -1.65 8.23
C VAL A 23 -32.66 -0.56 7.18
N PHE A 24 -33.41 -0.59 6.07
CA PHE A 24 -33.22 0.31 4.93
C PHE A 24 -33.76 1.72 5.15
N CYS A 25 -34.99 1.84 5.66
CA CYS A 25 -35.65 3.13 5.88
C CYS A 25 -36.00 3.44 7.35
N GLY A 26 -35.85 2.48 8.26
CA GLY A 26 -36.18 2.65 9.67
C GLY A 26 -37.69 2.56 10.00
N GLN A 27 -38.54 2.20 9.03
CA GLN A 27 -39.98 2.02 9.27
C GLN A 27 -40.20 0.98 10.38
N LEU A 28 -41.01 1.34 11.37
CA LEU A 28 -41.42 0.46 12.47
C LEU A 28 -42.52 -0.50 12.02
N ASP A 29 -42.48 -1.72 12.54
CA ASP A 29 -43.39 -2.83 12.26
C ASP A 29 -43.76 -2.93 10.78
N PRO A 30 -42.76 -3.03 9.89
CA PRO A 30 -43.00 -3.11 8.45
C PRO A 30 -43.75 -4.41 8.11
N SER A 31 -44.65 -4.33 7.13
CA SER A 31 -45.27 -5.54 6.59
C SER A 31 -44.22 -6.44 5.93
N PRO A 32 -44.47 -7.76 5.82
CA PRO A 32 -43.55 -8.68 5.14
C PRO A 32 -43.18 -8.24 3.71
N ASP A 33 -44.15 -7.65 2.99
CA ASP A 33 -43.98 -7.18 1.62
C ASP A 33 -43.21 -5.87 1.51
N HIS A 34 -42.98 -5.15 2.62
CA HIS A 34 -42.22 -3.89 2.62
C HIS A 34 -40.82 -4.05 2.02
N THR A 35 -40.21 -5.23 2.13
CA THR A 35 -38.87 -5.48 1.56
C THR A 35 -38.81 -5.30 0.03
N SER A 36 -39.95 -5.42 -0.66
CA SER A 36 -40.07 -5.16 -2.09
C SER A 36 -39.83 -3.69 -2.45
N THR A 37 -40.17 -2.75 -1.58
CA THR A 37 -39.92 -1.31 -1.81
C THR A 37 -38.44 -0.98 -1.82
N HIS A 38 -37.59 -1.89 -1.32
CA HIS A 38 -36.14 -1.76 -1.30
C HIS A 38 -35.46 -2.69 -2.30
N ASN A 39 -36.20 -3.35 -3.20
CA ASN A 39 -35.64 -4.31 -4.15
C ASN A 39 -34.74 -5.37 -3.47
N TYR A 40 -35.12 -5.76 -2.24
CA TYR A 40 -34.29 -6.60 -1.39
C TYR A 40 -34.11 -8.01 -1.96
N SER A 41 -35.17 -8.60 -2.51
CA SER A 41 -35.17 -9.95 -3.09
C SER A 41 -34.17 -10.09 -4.24
N ALA A 42 -34.15 -9.13 -5.16
CA ALA A 42 -33.21 -9.10 -6.28
C ALA A 42 -31.75 -8.94 -5.80
N CYS A 43 -31.53 -8.12 -4.77
CA CYS A 43 -30.21 -8.03 -4.14
C CYS A 43 -29.81 -9.37 -3.52
N GLN A 44 -30.69 -9.99 -2.72
CA GLN A 44 -30.41 -11.23 -2.00
C GLN A 44 -30.10 -12.41 -2.93
N ALA A 45 -30.70 -12.45 -4.13
CA ALA A 45 -30.45 -13.45 -5.15
C ALA A 45 -29.01 -13.40 -5.73
N ARG A 46 -28.30 -12.28 -5.55
CA ARG A 46 -26.90 -12.16 -5.97
C ARG A 46 -25.94 -12.90 -5.02
N PRO A 47 -24.81 -13.41 -5.54
CA PRO A 47 -23.78 -14.05 -4.74
C PRO A 47 -23.37 -13.23 -3.52
N ALA A 48 -23.01 -13.91 -2.43
CA ALA A 48 -22.61 -13.24 -1.20
C ALA A 48 -21.37 -12.33 -1.40
N GLU A 49 -20.48 -12.69 -2.31
CA GLU A 49 -19.26 -11.97 -2.66
C GLU A 49 -19.56 -10.58 -3.26
N GLU A 50 -20.56 -10.47 -4.14
CA GLU A 50 -21.02 -9.19 -4.71
C GLU A 50 -21.74 -8.29 -3.71
N ARG A 51 -22.08 -8.81 -2.54
CA ARG A 51 -22.76 -8.09 -1.46
C ARG A 51 -21.83 -7.72 -0.32
N ILE A 52 -20.54 -7.94 -0.50
CA ILE A 52 -19.47 -7.58 0.42
C ILE A 52 -18.69 -6.41 -0.18
N PHE A 53 -18.49 -5.36 0.60
CA PHE A 53 -17.85 -4.13 0.15
C PHE A 53 -16.59 -3.89 0.96
N ARG A 54 -15.49 -3.56 0.28
CA ARG A 54 -14.24 -3.18 0.97
C ARG A 54 -14.31 -1.79 1.61
N ARG A 55 -15.16 -0.90 1.07
CA ARG A 55 -15.24 0.49 1.50
C ARG A 55 -16.69 0.96 1.72
N LYS A 56 -16.87 1.93 2.62
CA LYS A 56 -18.17 2.48 3.03
C LYS A 56 -18.87 3.26 1.90
N ASP A 57 -18.11 3.96 1.07
CA ASP A 57 -18.61 4.64 -0.13
C ASP A 57 -19.21 3.68 -1.14
N HIS A 58 -18.57 2.53 -1.39
CA HIS A 58 -19.11 1.52 -2.31
C HIS A 58 -20.42 0.93 -1.80
N LEU A 59 -20.53 0.65 -0.50
CA LEU A 59 -21.80 0.21 0.07
C LEU A 59 -22.88 1.31 0.01
N ARG A 60 -22.52 2.58 0.24
CA ARG A 60 -23.46 3.70 0.07
C ARG A 60 -23.94 3.83 -1.36
N GLN A 61 -23.05 3.64 -2.33
CA GLN A 61 -23.40 3.63 -3.74
C GLN A 61 -24.34 2.47 -4.07
N HIS A 62 -24.04 1.25 -3.59
CA HIS A 62 -24.91 0.08 -3.70
C HIS A 62 -26.31 0.35 -3.16
N LEU A 63 -26.43 0.93 -1.96
CA LEU A 63 -27.73 1.27 -1.37
C LEU A 63 -28.52 2.25 -2.24
N ARG A 64 -27.86 3.20 -2.89
CA ARG A 64 -28.53 4.16 -3.76
C ARG A 64 -29.04 3.53 -5.06
N ILE A 65 -28.24 2.66 -5.66
CA ILE A 65 -28.52 2.09 -6.99
C ILE A 65 -29.45 0.88 -6.89
N VAL A 66 -29.15 -0.03 -5.95
CA VAL A 66 -29.84 -1.32 -5.85
C VAL A 66 -31.07 -1.23 -4.96
N HIS A 67 -31.03 -0.44 -3.89
CA HIS A 67 -32.09 -0.32 -2.90
C HIS A 67 -32.87 1.00 -3.04
N ASN A 68 -33.27 1.37 -4.26
CA ASN A 68 -34.21 2.48 -4.51
C ASN A 68 -33.85 3.79 -3.78
N LYS A 69 -32.60 4.25 -3.92
CA LYS A 69 -32.08 5.48 -3.30
C LYS A 69 -32.02 5.46 -1.77
N CYS A 70 -31.96 4.30 -1.14
CA CYS A 70 -31.77 4.19 0.30
C CYS A 70 -30.50 4.90 0.78
N LEU A 71 -30.64 5.63 1.88
CA LEU A 71 -29.54 6.30 2.56
C LEU A 71 -29.04 5.44 3.71
N PHE A 72 -27.73 5.48 3.92
CA PHE A 72 -27.11 4.84 5.07
C PHE A 72 -27.61 5.48 6.37
N ASN A 73 -28.03 4.67 7.34
CA ASN A 73 -28.59 5.12 8.63
C ASN A 73 -28.03 4.30 9.81
N GLU A 74 -28.43 4.64 11.04
CA GLU A 74 -27.94 4.02 12.28
C GLU A 74 -28.23 2.52 12.39
N ASN A 75 -29.35 2.04 11.83
CA ASN A 75 -29.69 0.60 11.84
C ASN A 75 -28.68 -0.22 11.01
N MET A 76 -27.97 0.42 10.09
CA MET A 76 -26.91 -0.19 9.28
C MET A 76 -25.51 -0.04 9.90
N ALA A 77 -25.35 0.67 11.03
CA ALA A 77 -24.05 0.92 11.66
C ALA A 77 -23.31 -0.38 12.01
N ALA A 78 -24.05 -1.39 12.47
CA ALA A 78 -23.53 -2.72 12.80
C ALA A 78 -22.91 -3.46 11.60
N TRP A 79 -23.17 -3.03 10.36
CA TRP A 79 -22.53 -3.60 9.17
C TRP A 79 -21.05 -3.22 9.08
N PHE A 80 -20.60 -2.18 9.80
CA PHE A 80 -19.23 -1.64 9.73
C PHE A 80 -18.41 -1.81 11.01
N SER A 81 -19.02 -2.26 12.12
CA SER A 81 -18.43 -2.16 13.46
C SER A 81 -17.08 -2.86 13.65
N ALA A 82 -16.72 -3.81 12.80
CA ALA A 82 -15.42 -4.46 12.90
C ALA A 82 -14.25 -3.66 12.30
N LEU A 83 -14.52 -2.65 11.45
CA LEU A 83 -13.46 -1.80 10.89
C LEU A 83 -13.12 -0.60 11.78
N ASP A 84 -13.93 -0.29 12.80
CA ASP A 84 -13.64 0.82 13.70
C ASP A 84 -12.71 0.40 14.86
N MET A 85 -12.65 -0.90 15.16
CA MET A 85 -11.65 -1.48 16.07
C MET A 85 -10.34 -1.70 15.31
N VAL A 86 -9.44 -0.72 15.40
CA VAL A 86 -8.12 -0.75 14.76
C VAL A 86 -7.08 -0.50 15.82
N ASN A 87 -6.38 -1.57 16.23
CA ASN A 87 -5.19 -1.42 17.05
C ASN A 87 -4.16 -0.61 16.27
N SER A 88 -3.61 0.42 16.91
CA SER A 88 -2.65 1.31 16.27
C SER A 88 -1.71 1.94 17.28
N ARG A 89 -0.55 2.40 16.81
CA ARG A 89 0.45 3.12 17.59
C ARG A 89 0.63 4.53 17.03
N CYS A 90 0.72 5.52 17.90
CA CYS A 90 1.11 6.86 17.51
C CYS A 90 2.62 6.93 17.24
N GLY A 91 3.04 7.43 16.07
CA GLY A 91 4.47 7.61 15.76
C GLY A 91 5.11 8.82 16.42
N PHE A 92 4.32 9.74 16.98
CA PHE A 92 4.83 10.91 17.71
C PHE A 92 5.14 10.57 19.18
N CYS A 93 4.25 9.85 19.86
CA CYS A 93 4.33 9.63 21.32
C CYS A 93 4.20 8.16 21.76
N ASN A 94 4.08 7.20 20.84
CA ASN A 94 3.95 5.76 21.09
C ASN A 94 2.67 5.30 21.84
N ILE A 95 1.70 6.18 22.09
CA ILE A 95 0.41 5.78 22.67
C ILE A 95 -0.26 4.73 21.76
N LEU A 96 -0.71 3.64 22.38
CA LEU A 96 -1.50 2.60 21.75
C LEU A 96 -2.98 2.99 21.81
N MET A 97 -3.68 2.79 20.72
CA MET A 97 -5.10 3.12 20.55
C MET A 97 -5.80 1.92 19.93
N THR A 98 -7.05 1.68 20.32
CA THR A 98 -7.80 0.47 19.90
C THR A 98 -8.91 0.78 18.90
N THR A 99 -9.23 2.06 18.70
CA THR A 99 -10.26 2.50 17.76
C THR A 99 -9.74 3.53 16.77
N TRP A 100 -10.32 3.54 15.56
CA TRP A 100 -9.98 4.52 14.54
C TRP A 100 -10.35 5.93 14.97
N THR A 101 -11.51 6.10 15.59
CA THR A 101 -11.98 7.40 16.11
C THR A 101 -11.03 7.97 17.17
N GLU A 102 -10.53 7.15 18.09
CA GLU A 102 -9.50 7.55 19.06
C GLU A 102 -8.22 8.00 18.36
N ARG A 103 -7.75 7.24 17.37
CA ARG A 103 -6.58 7.57 16.56
C ARG A 103 -6.72 8.93 15.88
N GLN A 104 -7.82 9.19 15.19
CA GLN A 104 -8.03 10.46 14.49
C GLN A 104 -7.99 11.65 15.44
N ARG A 105 -8.72 11.57 16.56
CA ARG A 105 -8.75 12.63 17.58
C ARG A 105 -7.37 12.87 18.18
N HIS A 106 -6.63 11.80 18.49
CA HIS A 106 -5.30 11.88 19.07
C HIS A 106 -4.29 12.51 18.10
N LEU A 107 -4.23 12.03 16.85
CA LEU A 107 -3.32 12.57 15.83
C LEU A 107 -3.63 14.03 15.51
N ALA A 108 -4.92 14.41 15.44
CA ALA A 108 -5.31 15.80 15.23
C ALA A 108 -4.77 16.74 16.33
N ASN A 109 -4.61 16.27 17.57
CA ASN A 109 -4.04 17.07 18.65
C ASN A 109 -2.54 17.36 18.42
N HIS A 110 -1.77 16.37 17.94
CA HIS A 110 -0.36 16.57 17.60
C HIS A 110 -0.19 17.60 16.47
N PHE A 111 -0.97 17.48 15.40
CA PHE A 111 -0.91 18.45 14.29
C PHE A 111 -1.32 19.86 14.74
N LYS A 112 -2.33 19.99 15.60
CA LYS A 112 -2.72 21.29 16.19
C LYS A 112 -1.63 21.90 17.05
N GLN A 113 -0.75 21.08 17.64
CA GLN A 113 0.41 21.53 18.42
C GLN A 113 1.64 21.81 17.54
N GLY A 114 1.51 21.69 16.21
CA GLY A 114 2.58 21.99 15.26
C GLY A 114 3.46 20.81 14.88
N ALA A 115 3.15 19.59 15.34
CA ALA A 115 3.93 18.41 14.97
C ALA A 115 3.78 18.12 13.47
N GLY A 116 4.89 17.90 12.77
CA GLY A 116 4.93 17.56 11.35
C GLY A 116 5.26 16.09 11.09
N MET A 117 4.96 15.58 9.89
CA MET A 117 5.23 14.16 9.56
C MET A 117 6.72 13.78 9.61
N LYS A 118 7.65 14.75 9.59
CA LYS A 118 9.09 14.52 9.82
C LYS A 118 9.40 14.00 11.23
N GLU A 119 8.55 14.30 12.20
CA GLU A 119 8.71 13.85 13.59
C GLU A 119 8.11 12.45 13.82
N TRP A 120 7.41 11.89 12.83
CA TRP A 120 6.80 10.57 12.93
C TRP A 120 7.84 9.47 12.91
N LYS A 121 7.86 8.60 13.93
CA LYS A 121 8.83 7.50 14.03
C LYS A 121 8.18 6.14 13.84
N GLY A 122 8.77 5.33 12.97
CA GLY A 122 8.36 3.94 12.72
C GLY A 122 6.99 3.79 12.06
N GLY A 123 6.43 2.58 12.13
CA GLY A 123 5.16 2.24 11.46
C GLY A 123 3.91 2.77 12.18
N ARG A 124 2.75 2.50 11.58
CA ARG A 124 1.41 2.85 12.11
C ARG A 124 0.99 1.99 13.30
N GLY A 125 1.68 0.88 13.53
CA GLY A 125 1.40 -0.08 14.61
C GLY A 125 0.07 -0.81 14.43
N PHE A 126 -0.35 -1.03 13.19
CA PHE A 126 -1.53 -1.84 12.89
C PHE A 126 -1.25 -3.33 13.13
N ASP A 127 -2.29 -4.07 13.49
CA ASP A 127 -2.24 -5.53 13.44
C ASP A 127 -1.97 -5.98 12.00
N ALA A 128 -1.25 -7.09 11.82
CA ALA A 128 -0.81 -7.56 10.49
C ALA A 128 -1.97 -7.63 9.49
N HIS A 129 -3.10 -8.22 9.89
CA HIS A 129 -4.27 -8.35 9.03
C HIS A 129 -4.92 -7.01 8.63
N ILE A 130 -4.73 -5.93 9.40
CA ILE A 130 -5.19 -4.59 9.02
C ILE A 130 -4.13 -3.92 8.16
N ASP A 131 -2.85 -4.07 8.49
CA ASP A 131 -1.79 -3.53 7.65
C ASP A 131 -1.87 -4.12 6.24
N ASP A 132 -2.13 -5.42 6.09
CA ASP A 132 -2.32 -6.09 4.79
C ASP A 132 -3.45 -5.48 3.95
N LEU A 133 -4.46 -4.87 4.56
CA LEU A 133 -5.56 -4.20 3.87
C LEU A 133 -5.24 -2.77 3.41
N VAL A 134 -4.10 -2.22 3.84
CA VAL A 134 -3.69 -0.88 3.42
C VAL A 134 -3.18 -0.92 1.97
N GLU A 135 -3.82 -0.14 1.12
CA GLU A 135 -3.51 0.01 -0.30
C GLU A 135 -2.95 1.41 -0.58
N ASN A 136 -2.13 1.54 -1.63
CA ASN A 136 -1.59 2.82 -2.12
C ASN A 136 -1.00 3.66 -0.98
N ASP A 137 -0.12 3.06 -0.18
CA ASP A 137 0.53 3.73 0.93
C ASP A 137 2.03 3.86 0.74
N MET A 138 2.62 4.64 1.64
CA MET A 138 4.04 4.60 1.93
C MET A 138 4.24 4.49 3.45
N PRO A 139 5.37 3.93 3.91
CA PRO A 139 5.70 3.85 5.32
C PRO A 139 5.62 5.22 5.99
N ALA A 140 4.90 5.29 7.12
CA ALA A 140 4.54 6.57 7.73
C ALA A 140 5.73 7.46 8.12
N PHE A 141 6.87 6.83 8.48
CA PHE A 141 8.11 7.55 8.81
C PHE A 141 8.79 8.20 7.59
N MET A 142 8.46 7.80 6.36
CA MET A 142 9.01 8.39 5.15
C MET A 142 8.17 9.55 4.60
N ILE A 143 6.91 9.69 5.05
CA ILE A 143 5.99 10.73 4.54
C ILE A 143 6.59 12.13 4.70
N GLY A 144 7.29 12.38 5.81
CA GLY A 144 7.88 13.69 6.09
C GLY A 144 9.03 14.08 5.15
N GLU A 145 9.87 13.12 4.75
CA GLU A 145 10.98 13.37 3.81
C GLU A 145 10.46 13.45 2.38
N GLN A 146 9.53 12.56 2.03
CA GLN A 146 9.01 12.46 0.68
C GLN A 146 8.19 13.69 0.28
N HIS A 147 7.46 14.28 1.24
CA HIS A 147 6.72 15.53 1.03
C HIS A 147 7.58 16.67 0.44
N ASP A 148 8.87 16.70 0.74
CA ASP A 148 9.78 17.77 0.31
C ASP A 148 10.53 17.46 -0.99
N THR A 149 10.32 16.27 -1.56
CA THR A 149 10.88 15.93 -2.88
C THR A 149 10.19 16.74 -3.98
N MET A 150 10.84 16.86 -5.13
CA MET A 150 10.28 17.53 -6.31
C MET A 150 8.94 16.92 -6.75
N GLU A 151 8.70 15.66 -6.39
CA GLU A 151 7.52 14.91 -6.76
C GLU A 151 6.91 14.19 -5.55
N PRO A 152 6.08 14.88 -4.74
CA PRO A 152 5.48 14.32 -3.54
C PRO A 152 4.48 13.21 -3.85
N PHE A 153 4.39 12.26 -2.94
CA PHE A 153 3.62 11.03 -3.02
C PHE A 153 2.14 11.38 -2.90
N SER A 154 1.34 10.75 -3.75
CA SER A 154 -0.11 10.89 -3.73
C SER A 154 -0.77 9.53 -3.75
N ALA A 155 -1.43 9.17 -2.64
CA ALA A 155 -2.25 7.96 -2.56
C ALA A 155 -3.43 7.93 -3.56
N SER A 156 -3.75 9.08 -4.16
CA SER A 156 -4.86 9.26 -5.10
C SER A 156 -4.44 9.26 -6.57
N GLN A 157 -3.14 9.37 -6.89
CA GLN A 157 -2.63 9.39 -8.27
C GLN A 157 -1.83 8.11 -8.53
N ALA A 158 -2.25 7.33 -9.52
CA ALA A 158 -1.70 6.00 -9.78
C ALA A 158 -0.50 6.00 -10.75
N SER A 159 -0.18 7.13 -11.41
CA SER A 159 0.80 7.20 -12.50
C SER A 159 1.56 8.51 -12.50
N HIS A 160 2.89 8.42 -12.49
CA HIS A 160 3.83 9.55 -12.61
C HIS A 160 4.28 9.85 -14.06
N VAL A 161 3.72 9.16 -15.05
CA VAL A 161 3.97 9.49 -16.47
C VAL A 161 2.92 10.49 -16.95
N THR A 162 3.10 11.75 -16.63
CA THR A 162 2.50 12.86 -17.40
C THR A 162 3.58 13.88 -17.73
N GLY A 163 4.49 13.49 -18.61
CA GLY A 163 5.31 14.40 -19.41
C GLY A 163 5.15 14.01 -20.88
N PRO A 164 4.97 14.97 -21.81
CA PRO A 164 4.90 14.68 -23.23
C PRO A 164 6.29 14.31 -23.74
N THR A 165 6.66 13.03 -23.65
CA THR A 165 7.69 12.49 -24.54
C THR A 165 6.99 12.01 -25.80
N ASP A 166 7.18 12.75 -26.89
CA ASP A 166 6.68 12.52 -28.26
C ASP A 166 7.12 11.17 -28.84
N LEU A 167 6.66 10.05 -28.28
CA LEU A 167 6.67 8.77 -28.96
C LEU A 167 5.25 8.22 -28.93
N ASP A 168 4.57 8.39 -30.06
CA ASP A 168 3.21 7.97 -30.34
C ASP A 168 3.06 6.44 -30.22
N VAL A 169 2.57 5.99 -29.06
CA VAL A 169 2.12 4.60 -28.81
C VAL A 169 0.59 4.53 -28.82
N SER A 170 -0.10 5.52 -29.40
CA SER A 170 -1.56 5.56 -29.43
C SER A 170 -2.17 4.65 -30.51
N HIS A 171 -1.36 4.18 -31.47
CA HIS A 171 -1.86 3.41 -32.61
C HIS A 171 -1.83 1.88 -32.44
N LEU A 172 -1.15 1.33 -31.43
CA LEU A 172 -1.08 -0.12 -31.18
C LEU A 172 -2.16 -0.63 -30.20
N THR A 173 -2.78 0.26 -29.42
CA THR A 173 -3.80 -0.07 -28.42
C THR A 173 -5.19 -0.31 -29.02
N SER A 174 -5.45 0.23 -30.20
CA SER A 174 -6.76 0.13 -30.88
C SER A 174 -7.02 -1.27 -31.45
N GLU A 175 -6.00 -1.95 -31.98
CA GLU A 175 -6.14 -3.29 -32.56
C GLU A 175 -6.29 -4.39 -31.48
N LEU A 176 -5.71 -4.19 -30.28
CA LEU A 176 -5.80 -5.16 -29.18
C LEU A 176 -7.18 -5.15 -28.49
N SER A 177 -7.87 -4.00 -28.45
CA SER A 177 -9.17 -3.86 -27.77
C SER A 177 -10.33 -4.54 -28.50
N LEU A 178 -10.21 -4.82 -29.81
CA LEU A 178 -11.27 -5.50 -30.58
C LEU A 178 -11.24 -7.03 -30.45
N LEU A 179 -10.11 -7.61 -30.00
CA LEU A 179 -9.96 -9.06 -29.84
C LEU A 179 -10.54 -9.57 -28.50
N GLU A 180 -10.69 -8.69 -27.50
CA GLU A 180 -11.16 -9.05 -26.15
C GLU A 180 -12.69 -9.19 -26.03
N GLN A 181 -13.47 -8.76 -27.02
CA GLN A 181 -14.94 -8.81 -26.94
C GLN A 181 -15.55 -10.19 -27.27
N ASN A 182 -14.76 -11.18 -27.70
CA ASN A 182 -15.27 -12.45 -28.23
C ASN A 182 -14.89 -13.73 -27.47
N THR A 183 -14.39 -13.66 -26.23
CA THR A 183 -14.12 -14.89 -25.45
C THR A 183 -14.74 -14.85 -24.05
N LEU A 184 -15.98 -15.36 -23.97
CA LEU A 184 -16.52 -15.95 -22.75
C LEU A 184 -16.12 -17.43 -22.72
N GLU A 185 -15.92 -17.93 -21.50
CA GLU A 185 -15.75 -19.32 -21.06
C GLU A 185 -14.31 -19.82 -20.81
N SER A 186 -14.13 -20.25 -19.55
CA SER A 186 -13.10 -21.19 -19.04
C SER A 186 -11.77 -20.62 -18.50
N GLY A 187 -11.82 -20.23 -17.23
CA GLY A 187 -10.91 -20.68 -16.17
C GLY A 187 -9.40 -20.82 -16.44
N ALA A 188 -8.66 -19.71 -16.42
CA ALA A 188 -7.28 -19.60 -15.95
C ALA A 188 -6.90 -18.11 -15.79
N PRO A 189 -6.11 -17.68 -14.79
CA PRO A 189 -5.71 -16.29 -14.65
C PRO A 189 -4.47 -16.02 -15.53
N SER A 190 -4.65 -15.26 -16.62
CA SER A 190 -3.52 -14.72 -17.40
C SER A 190 -3.14 -13.29 -16.93
N PRO A 191 -1.84 -12.94 -17.01
CA PRO A 191 -1.22 -11.82 -16.31
C PRO A 191 -1.15 -10.56 -17.19
N VAL A 192 -0.67 -9.46 -16.58
CA VAL A 192 -0.52 -8.09 -17.11
C VAL A 192 -1.69 -7.18 -16.74
N THR A 193 -1.86 -6.98 -15.43
CA THR A 193 -2.38 -5.71 -14.90
C THR A 193 -1.24 -4.69 -15.02
N GLN A 194 -1.43 -3.64 -15.81
CA GLN A 194 -0.51 -2.50 -15.86
C GLN A 194 -0.23 -2.01 -14.43
N ALA A 195 1.02 -2.21 -14.01
CA ALA A 195 1.53 -1.96 -12.68
C ALA A 195 1.39 -0.47 -12.33
N SER A 196 0.68 -0.15 -11.24
CA SER A 196 0.74 1.18 -10.63
C SER A 196 2.16 1.38 -10.09
N ALA A 197 3.01 2.11 -10.81
CA ALA A 197 4.46 2.20 -10.55
C ALA A 197 4.88 2.76 -9.17
N HIS A 198 3.96 3.09 -8.26
CA HIS A 198 4.27 3.77 -7.00
C HIS A 198 3.53 3.26 -5.76
N SER A 199 2.95 2.05 -5.80
CA SER A 199 2.62 1.39 -4.53
C SER A 199 3.93 0.97 -3.85
N TYR A 200 4.20 1.49 -2.65
CA TYR A 200 5.38 1.11 -1.87
C TYR A 200 5.61 -0.40 -1.84
N ARG A 201 4.53 -1.12 -1.59
CA ARG A 201 4.52 -2.59 -1.52
C ARG A 201 4.84 -3.25 -2.85
N GLN A 202 4.48 -2.63 -3.95
CA GLN A 202 4.77 -3.17 -5.28
C GLN A 202 6.26 -3.06 -5.59
N VAL A 203 6.87 -1.89 -5.38
CA VAL A 203 8.33 -1.73 -5.55
C VAL A 203 9.07 -2.64 -4.57
N GLU A 204 8.62 -2.72 -3.32
CA GLU A 204 9.20 -3.64 -2.33
C GLU A 204 9.12 -5.10 -2.80
N SER A 205 7.98 -5.53 -3.33
CA SER A 205 7.78 -6.90 -3.83
C SER A 205 8.66 -7.21 -5.04
N LEU A 206 8.76 -6.28 -5.99
CA LEU A 206 9.64 -6.41 -7.16
C LEU A 206 11.11 -6.44 -6.75
N LEU A 207 11.51 -5.61 -5.79
CA LEU A 207 12.88 -5.60 -5.27
C LEU A 207 13.20 -6.89 -4.49
N LEU A 208 12.25 -7.45 -3.75
CA LEU A 208 12.40 -8.75 -3.10
C LEU A 208 12.58 -9.88 -4.13
N ALA A 209 11.82 -9.86 -5.22
CA ALA A 209 11.97 -10.83 -6.31
C ALA A 209 13.39 -10.75 -6.93
N TYR A 210 13.88 -9.54 -7.18
CA TYR A 210 15.25 -9.31 -7.64
C TYR A 210 16.30 -9.85 -6.66
N VAL A 211 16.15 -9.59 -5.35
CA VAL A 211 17.08 -10.12 -4.35
C VAL A 211 17.07 -11.65 -4.34
N SER A 212 15.89 -12.27 -4.42
CA SER A 212 15.75 -13.72 -4.47
C SER A 212 16.46 -14.33 -5.69
N GLU A 213 16.37 -13.68 -6.85
CA GLU A 213 17.04 -14.10 -8.07
C GLU A 213 18.57 -13.98 -7.94
N GLU A 214 19.08 -12.87 -7.42
CA GLU A 214 20.52 -12.68 -7.20
C GLU A 214 21.08 -13.73 -6.22
N LEU A 215 20.36 -13.99 -5.13
CA LEU A 215 20.72 -15.03 -4.17
C LEU A 215 20.74 -16.42 -4.81
N SER A 216 19.81 -16.72 -5.73
CA SER A 216 19.80 -18.00 -6.46
C SER A 216 21.01 -18.17 -7.37
N HIS A 217 21.58 -17.06 -7.86
CA HIS A 217 22.83 -17.01 -8.62
C HIS A 217 24.08 -16.96 -7.71
N GLY A 218 23.92 -17.03 -6.39
CA GLY A 218 25.02 -16.95 -5.42
C GLY A 218 25.59 -15.54 -5.25
N ARG A 219 24.90 -14.50 -5.70
CA ARG A 219 25.28 -13.10 -5.55
C ARG A 219 24.45 -12.44 -4.45
N VAL A 220 25.08 -11.61 -3.62
CA VAL A 220 24.34 -10.78 -2.66
C VAL A 220 24.34 -9.33 -3.13
N PRO A 221 23.15 -8.74 -3.35
CA PRO A 221 23.02 -7.34 -3.70
C PRO A 221 23.62 -6.43 -2.63
N THR A 222 24.47 -5.49 -3.06
CA THR A 222 24.95 -4.41 -2.22
C THR A 222 23.90 -3.31 -2.11
N ASP A 223 24.06 -2.38 -1.16
CA ASP A 223 23.18 -1.22 -1.04
C ASP A 223 23.10 -0.42 -2.34
N ASN A 224 24.20 -0.33 -3.10
CA ASN A 224 24.21 0.34 -4.40
C ASN A 224 23.35 -0.41 -5.43
N HIS A 225 23.46 -1.74 -5.51
CA HIS A 225 22.61 -2.55 -6.39
C HIS A 225 21.12 -2.38 -6.05
N LEU A 226 20.78 -2.33 -4.77
CA LEU A 226 19.40 -2.12 -4.32
C LEU A 226 18.87 -0.73 -4.71
N ARG A 227 19.68 0.33 -4.55
CA ARG A 227 19.30 1.70 -4.97
C ARG A 227 19.13 1.79 -6.49
N THR A 228 20.10 1.30 -7.26
CA THR A 228 20.02 1.28 -8.72
C THR A 228 18.79 0.53 -9.19
N LYS A 229 18.51 -0.65 -8.61
CA LYS A 229 17.33 -1.43 -9.02
C LYS A 229 16.02 -0.76 -8.64
N THR A 230 15.96 -0.06 -7.51
CA THR A 230 14.78 0.70 -7.08
C THR A 230 14.49 1.86 -8.04
N SER A 231 15.53 2.61 -8.45
CA SER A 231 15.44 3.67 -9.45
C SER A 231 14.93 3.12 -10.80
N GLU A 232 15.47 1.98 -11.23
CA GLU A 232 15.02 1.30 -12.46
C GLU A 232 13.55 0.90 -12.40
N ILE A 233 13.08 0.37 -11.25
CA ILE A 233 11.68 -0.03 -11.05
C ILE A 233 10.74 1.18 -11.06
N MET A 234 11.13 2.30 -10.42
CA MET A 234 10.25 3.46 -10.25
C MET A 234 10.20 4.33 -11.50
N TYR A 235 11.32 4.50 -12.20
CA TYR A 235 11.45 5.50 -13.25
C TYR A 235 11.85 4.90 -14.63
N GLY A 236 12.28 3.64 -14.69
CA GLY A 236 12.80 2.99 -15.90
C GLY A 236 14.34 3.01 -16.00
N PRO A 237 14.98 2.54 -17.08
CA PRO A 237 16.44 2.52 -17.18
C PRO A 237 17.05 3.91 -17.48
N GLY A 238 18.18 4.25 -16.84
CA GLY A 238 19.05 5.39 -17.21
C GLY A 238 18.89 6.68 -16.39
N ASN A 239 18.07 6.66 -15.35
CA ASN A 239 17.65 7.78 -14.48
C ASN A 239 18.28 7.69 -13.08
N ALA A 240 19.62 7.59 -13.05
CA ALA A 240 20.42 7.44 -11.83
C ALA A 240 20.43 8.68 -10.91
N TRP A 241 19.69 9.75 -11.26
CA TRP A 241 19.69 11.03 -10.53
C TRP A 241 18.46 11.22 -9.64
N ASP A 242 17.45 10.36 -9.75
CA ASP A 242 16.21 10.51 -9.00
C ASP A 242 16.34 9.87 -7.61
N GLN A 243 15.99 10.64 -6.57
CA GLN A 243 15.97 10.14 -5.20
C GLN A 243 14.79 9.19 -5.01
N THR A 244 15.08 7.98 -4.58
CA THR A 244 14.13 6.89 -4.36
C THR A 244 13.92 6.62 -2.88
N TRP A 245 13.00 5.70 -2.56
CA TRP A 245 12.82 5.21 -1.20
C TRP A 245 14.05 4.44 -0.67
N ALA A 246 14.86 3.86 -1.56
CA ALA A 246 16.07 3.12 -1.20
C ALA A 246 17.22 4.02 -0.72
N ASP A 247 17.09 5.34 -0.89
CA ASP A 247 18.04 6.33 -0.35
C ASP A 247 17.81 6.60 1.14
N ASN A 248 16.63 6.27 1.67
CA ASN A 248 16.36 6.35 3.10
C ASN A 248 17.02 5.15 3.83
N LEU A 249 17.99 5.43 4.72
CA LEU A 249 18.74 4.41 5.45
C LEU A 249 17.86 3.54 6.35
N GLN A 250 16.83 4.12 6.97
CA GLN A 250 15.90 3.37 7.82
C GLN A 250 15.10 2.38 6.97
N TRP A 251 14.63 2.83 5.81
CA TRP A 251 13.92 2.00 4.86
C TRP A 251 14.80 0.85 4.36
N LEU A 252 16.01 1.17 3.89
CA LEU A 252 16.94 0.19 3.35
C LEU A 252 17.31 -0.86 4.41
N GLY A 253 17.53 -0.46 5.67
CA GLY A 253 17.77 -1.38 6.77
C GLY A 253 16.59 -2.31 7.06
N LEU A 254 15.36 -1.80 7.05
CA LEU A 254 14.15 -2.61 7.22
C LEU A 254 13.96 -3.59 6.05
N PHE A 255 14.17 -3.13 4.82
CA PHE A 255 14.12 -3.95 3.62
C PHE A 255 15.15 -5.07 3.67
N LYS A 256 16.42 -4.76 3.95
CA LYS A 256 17.49 -5.77 4.04
C LYS A 256 17.20 -6.81 5.12
N LYS A 257 16.66 -6.40 6.28
CA LYS A 257 16.21 -7.35 7.30
C LYS A 257 15.11 -8.28 6.79
N LYS A 258 14.12 -7.73 6.08
CA LYS A 258 13.01 -8.49 5.49
C LYS A 258 13.46 -9.45 4.39
N ALA A 259 14.44 -9.03 3.58
CA ALA A 259 15.05 -9.82 2.52
C ALA A 259 16.06 -10.87 3.04
N GLY A 260 16.32 -10.94 4.35
CA GLY A 260 17.29 -11.87 4.93
C GLY A 260 18.75 -11.48 4.66
N LEU A 261 19.02 -10.23 4.30
CA LEU A 261 20.36 -9.70 3.98
C LEU A 261 21.14 -9.19 5.22
N ILE A 262 20.54 -9.23 6.42
CA ILE A 262 21.18 -8.84 7.68
C ILE A 262 21.27 -10.06 8.59
N GLU A 263 22.48 -10.43 8.99
CA GLU A 263 22.71 -11.46 10.00
C GLU A 263 22.42 -10.95 11.42
N LEU A 264 21.73 -11.75 12.22
CA LEU A 264 21.69 -11.59 13.68
C LEU A 264 23.04 -12.05 14.25
N PRO A 265 23.72 -11.25 15.08
CA PRO A 265 24.91 -11.74 15.77
C PRO A 265 24.47 -12.67 16.91
N HIS A 266 24.75 -13.98 16.78
CA HIS A 266 25.51 -14.81 17.74
C HIS A 266 25.24 -16.31 17.52
N GLY A 267 26.33 -17.07 17.26
CA GLY A 267 26.34 -18.51 17.52
C GLY A 267 27.06 -19.39 16.51
N SER A 268 28.36 -19.17 16.29
CA SER A 268 29.33 -20.18 15.80
C SER A 268 29.08 -20.81 14.41
N GLY A 269 29.88 -20.35 13.43
CA GLY A 269 30.46 -21.26 12.42
C GLY A 269 30.09 -20.97 10.97
N ARG A 270 30.84 -20.05 10.36
CA ARG A 270 30.92 -19.70 8.92
C ARG A 270 29.66 -19.10 8.31
N ASN A 271 29.60 -17.76 8.28
CA ASN A 271 28.95 -17.04 7.20
C ASN A 271 29.84 -15.86 6.79
N ALA A 272 30.01 -15.67 5.49
CA ALA A 272 30.69 -14.51 4.93
C ALA A 272 29.64 -13.66 4.23
N PHE A 273 29.22 -12.54 4.84
CA PHE A 273 28.58 -11.44 4.13
C PHE A 273 28.89 -10.11 4.82
N ILE A 274 29.81 -9.34 4.22
CA ILE A 274 30.04 -7.93 4.55
C ILE A 274 29.89 -7.15 3.24
N GLY A 275 28.82 -6.37 3.15
CA GLY A 275 28.62 -5.35 2.12
C GLY A 275 28.40 -4.01 2.80
N THR A 276 29.45 -3.48 3.44
CA THR A 276 29.48 -2.10 3.93
C THR A 276 30.74 -1.45 3.34
N ASP A 277 30.55 -0.63 2.32
CA ASP A 277 31.61 0.21 1.76
C ASP A 277 31.96 1.31 2.79
N SER A 278 33.23 1.34 3.19
CA SER A 278 33.82 2.37 4.06
C SER A 278 34.82 3.14 3.21
N GLY A 279 34.34 4.13 2.46
CA GLY A 279 35.20 5.07 1.74
C GLY A 279 35.67 6.19 2.65
N LEU A 280 36.90 6.06 3.18
CA LEU A 280 37.72 7.17 3.66
C LEU A 280 39.09 7.07 2.97
N ASP A 281 39.46 8.17 2.33
CA ASP A 281 40.68 8.41 1.55
C ASP A 281 41.98 8.07 2.29
N ASN A 282 43.00 7.61 1.55
CA ASN A 282 44.31 8.27 1.58
C ASN A 282 45.20 7.89 0.36
N PRO A 283 46.10 8.77 -0.11
CA PRO A 283 46.91 8.58 -1.30
C PRO A 283 48.29 7.95 -0.98
N GLN A 284 48.77 7.11 -1.89
CA GLN A 284 50.18 6.70 -2.00
C GLN A 284 50.67 7.24 -3.35
N GLY A 285 51.73 8.05 -3.47
CA GLY A 285 52.90 8.16 -2.61
C GLY A 285 53.83 6.99 -2.87
N ASP A 286 54.39 6.91 -4.09
CA ASP A 286 55.48 5.97 -4.36
C ASP A 286 56.55 6.64 -5.22
N GLY A 287 57.72 6.80 -4.59
CA GLY A 287 58.94 7.21 -5.25
C GLY A 287 59.73 5.98 -5.66
N SER A 288 60.23 5.97 -6.89
CA SER A 288 61.33 5.09 -7.25
C SER A 288 62.34 5.86 -8.09
N ALA A 289 63.55 5.91 -7.57
CA ALA A 289 64.73 6.51 -8.18
C ALA A 289 65.26 5.63 -9.31
N LEU A 290 65.70 6.26 -10.41
CA LEU A 290 66.76 5.73 -11.27
C LEU A 290 67.56 6.89 -11.87
N SER A 291 68.88 6.74 -11.75
CA SER A 291 69.95 7.68 -12.03
C SER A 291 70.39 7.68 -13.50
N LYS A 292 71.16 8.71 -13.88
CA LYS A 292 71.95 8.96 -15.12
C LYS A 292 71.19 9.85 -16.14
N GLN A 293 71.76 10.91 -16.73
CA GLN A 293 73.16 11.26 -17.01
C GLN A 293 73.27 12.74 -17.45
N ASP A 294 74.45 13.33 -17.24
CA ASP A 294 74.92 14.61 -17.81
C ASP A 294 74.73 14.75 -19.33
N LYS A 295 74.41 15.97 -19.80
CA LYS A 295 75.36 16.83 -20.56
C LYS A 295 74.68 18.09 -21.11
N THR A 296 75.34 19.22 -20.79
CA THR A 296 75.48 20.51 -21.53
C THR A 296 74.24 21.28 -21.93
#